data_AF-A0A7C3BCU7-F1
#
_entry.id   AF-A0A7C3BCU7-F1
#
_cell.length_a   1.000
_cell.length_b   1.000
_cell.length_c   1.000
_cell.angle_alpha   90.00
_cell.angle_beta   90.00
_cell.angle_gamma   90.00
#
_symmetry.space_group_name_H-M   'P 1'
#
loop_
_entity.id
_entity.type
_entity.pdbx_description
1 polymer ?
#
loop_
_entity_poly.entity_id
_entity_poly.type
_entity_poly.pdbx_seq_one_letter_code
_entity_poly.pdbx_strand_id
1 'polypeptide(L)'
;MNKYIHRFHVLSISLGLLAAIGFVYNSVILGLLFPKVERFDPIGTQWEIAGIIVGASLFLIAVFHLVAMLAMLLRALNLRSVSWRVAALLVLGILSGILILADLTMLQEIGKQYAQGWHSTGEWTILFTSTALHALFIGLSLPALIANLRAPGSSPDEPMLRDHVAFQLTHLTGSLCGALGTAAWLTAVAIQAPTWILEQTVITLGGLILTPYLLILLVWLWSKRKDLIPDWFDEKQIQDVAKASLGTLLVTPPIMLLFYLLQIKLPDGDLWGLLWLPAYLFLTLLTFSAGTLLLSRE
;
A
#
# COMPACT_ATOMS: atom_id res chain seq x y z
N MET A 1 16.77 -21.86 3.54
CA MET A 1 16.06 -21.01 2.57
C MET A 1 16.45 -21.47 1.17
N ASN A 2 15.51 -21.57 0.22
CA ASN A 2 15.83 -21.94 -1.16
C ASN A 2 16.91 -20.99 -1.72
N LYS A 3 17.91 -21.53 -2.43
CA LYS A 3 19.03 -20.79 -3.04
C LYS A 3 18.55 -19.61 -3.90
N TYR A 4 17.42 -19.75 -4.59
CA TYR A 4 16.83 -18.66 -5.37
C TYR A 4 16.33 -17.52 -4.48
N ILE A 5 15.56 -17.83 -3.43
CA ILE A 5 15.03 -16.83 -2.49
C ILE A 5 16.18 -16.12 -1.76
N HIS A 6 17.25 -16.86 -1.41
CA HIS A 6 18.45 -16.29 -0.82
C HIS A 6 19.11 -15.26 -1.74
N ARG A 7 19.33 -15.60 -3.01
CA ARG A 7 19.88 -14.65 -4.01
C ARG A 7 19.01 -13.41 -4.17
N PHE A 8 17.69 -13.57 -4.20
CA PHE A 8 16.76 -12.44 -4.25
C PHE A 8 16.87 -11.52 -3.03
N HIS A 9 17.03 -12.06 -1.81
CA HIS A 9 17.22 -11.24 -0.61
C HIS A 9 18.55 -10.49 -0.64
N VAL A 10 19.64 -11.14 -1.02
CA VAL A 10 20.95 -10.49 -1.14
C VAL A 10 20.89 -9.35 -2.18
N LEU A 11 20.29 -9.61 -3.34
CA LEU A 11 20.07 -8.58 -4.36
C LEU A 11 19.23 -7.42 -3.83
N SER A 12 18.12 -7.72 -3.13
CA SER A 12 17.24 -6.71 -2.53
C SER A 12 17.98 -5.84 -1.52
N ILE A 13 18.85 -6.42 -0.69
CA ILE A 13 19.64 -5.68 0.30
C ILE A 13 20.64 -4.77 -0.39
N SER A 14 21.37 -5.27 -1.39
CA SER A 14 22.32 -4.45 -2.15
C SER A 14 21.63 -3.26 -2.84
N LEU A 15 20.49 -3.52 -3.51
CA LEU A 15 19.68 -2.47 -4.12
C LEU A 15 19.12 -1.51 -3.07
N GLY A 16 18.72 -2.00 -1.89
CA GLY A 16 18.17 -1.18 -0.82
C GLY A 16 19.21 -0.24 -0.21
N LEU A 17 20.47 -0.68 -0.07
CA LEU A 17 21.56 0.19 0.37
C LEU A 17 21.82 1.32 -0.65
N LEU A 18 21.85 0.98 -1.94
CA LEU A 18 22.00 1.98 -3.01
C LEU A 18 20.78 2.92 -3.08
N ALA A 19 19.56 2.38 -2.95
CA ALA A 19 18.33 3.15 -2.92
C ALA A 19 18.27 4.09 -1.70
N ALA A 20 18.80 3.69 -0.54
CA ALA A 20 18.90 4.55 0.63
C ALA A 20 19.85 5.74 0.38
N ILE A 21 20.98 5.52 -0.30
CA ILE A 21 21.89 6.61 -0.69
C ILE A 21 21.17 7.56 -1.67
N GLY A 22 20.52 7.00 -2.71
CA GLY A 22 19.73 7.79 -3.66
C GLY A 22 18.60 8.56 -3.00
N PHE A 23 17.93 7.96 -2.01
CA PHE A 23 16.86 8.61 -1.24
C PHE A 23 17.38 9.82 -0.44
N VAL A 24 18.52 9.67 0.24
CA VAL A 24 19.16 10.78 0.98
C VAL A 24 19.54 11.90 0.01
N TYR A 25 20.14 11.56 -1.13
CA TYR A 25 20.45 12.53 -2.19
C TYR A 25 19.20 13.28 -2.66
N ASN A 26 18.12 12.56 -3.01
CA ASN A 26 16.86 13.14 -3.44
C ASN A 26 16.28 14.09 -2.38
N SER A 27 16.26 13.65 -1.13
CA SER A 27 15.72 14.46 -0.02
C SER A 27 16.48 15.78 0.14
N VAL A 28 17.80 15.76 0.04
CA VAL A 28 18.64 16.97 0.12
C VAL A 28 18.39 17.88 -1.07
N ILE A 29 18.43 17.35 -2.30
CA ILE A 29 18.24 18.15 -3.51
C ILE A 29 16.85 18.77 -3.56
N LEU A 30 15.79 17.99 -3.29
CA LEU A 30 14.42 18.48 -3.27
C LEU A 30 14.20 19.52 -2.16
N GLY A 31 14.77 19.30 -0.97
CA GLY A 31 14.71 20.27 0.12
C GLY A 31 15.40 21.60 -0.21
N LEU A 32 16.50 21.57 -0.97
CA LEU A 32 17.18 22.79 -1.43
C LEU A 32 16.48 23.45 -2.63
N LEU A 33 15.84 22.66 -3.49
CA LEU A 33 15.15 23.14 -4.70
C LEU A 33 13.81 23.80 -4.37
N PHE A 34 13.07 23.27 -3.39
CA PHE A 34 11.78 23.81 -2.93
C PHE A 34 11.77 25.33 -2.72
N PRO A 35 12.61 25.91 -1.83
CA PRO A 35 12.58 27.35 -1.58
C PRO A 35 13.04 28.19 -2.78
N LYS A 36 13.78 27.61 -3.73
CA LYS A 36 14.20 28.29 -4.96
C LYS A 36 13.06 28.38 -5.96
N VAL A 37 12.37 27.26 -6.16
CA VAL A 37 11.20 27.18 -7.04
C VAL A 37 10.10 28.12 -6.57
N GLU A 38 9.78 28.13 -5.26
CA GLU A 38 8.73 29.00 -4.71
C GLU A 38 9.08 30.49 -4.71
N ARG A 39 10.36 30.85 -4.85
CA ARG A 39 10.82 32.24 -5.02
C ARG A 39 11.05 32.64 -6.47
N PHE A 40 10.86 31.70 -7.40
CA PHE A 40 11.19 31.87 -8.82
C PHE A 40 12.66 32.27 -9.06
N ASP A 41 13.57 31.76 -8.22
CA ASP A 41 15.02 31.93 -8.40
C ASP A 41 15.47 31.24 -9.70
N PRO A 42 16.36 31.86 -10.52
CA PRO A 42 16.89 31.24 -11.72
C PRO A 42 17.52 29.86 -11.46
N ILE A 43 17.07 28.86 -12.20
CA ILE A 43 17.56 27.48 -12.15
C ILE A 43 18.66 27.31 -13.21
N GLY A 44 19.91 27.29 -12.75
CA GLY A 44 21.08 27.05 -13.61
C GLY A 44 21.32 25.56 -13.92
N THR A 45 22.25 25.29 -14.84
CA THR A 45 22.60 23.95 -15.35
C THR A 45 22.93 22.92 -14.26
N GLN A 46 23.50 23.33 -13.13
CA GLN A 46 23.78 22.43 -12.00
C GLN A 46 22.53 21.75 -11.44
N TRP A 47 21.38 22.44 -11.47
CA TRP A 47 20.11 21.92 -10.99
C TRP A 47 19.46 20.97 -12.00
N GLU A 48 19.68 21.22 -13.30
CA GLU A 48 19.26 20.30 -14.36
C GLU A 48 19.99 18.95 -14.21
N ILE A 49 21.32 19.00 -14.01
CA ILE A 49 22.14 17.82 -13.75
C ILE A 49 21.66 17.10 -12.47
N ALA A 50 21.42 17.86 -11.39
CA ALA A 50 20.89 17.28 -10.14
C ALA A 50 19.52 16.63 -10.36
N GLY A 51 18.63 17.24 -11.15
CA GLY A 51 17.33 16.70 -11.52
C GLY A 51 17.43 15.37 -12.29
N ILE A 52 18.38 15.24 -13.20
CA ILE A 52 18.66 13.97 -13.90
C ILE A 52 19.08 12.89 -12.90
N ILE A 53 19.94 13.22 -11.94
CA ILE A 53 20.38 12.27 -10.90
C ILE A 53 19.21 11.91 -9.96
N VAL A 54 18.33 12.87 -9.64
CA VAL A 54 17.10 12.59 -8.88
C VAL A 54 16.21 11.60 -9.62
N GLY A 55 15.99 11.80 -10.93
CA GLY A 55 15.23 10.88 -11.77
C GLY A 55 15.83 9.47 -11.82
N ALA A 56 17.15 9.37 -12.01
CA ALA A 56 17.86 8.09 -11.98
C ALA A 56 17.76 7.39 -10.60
N SER A 57 17.82 8.18 -9.52
CA SER A 57 17.68 7.68 -8.15
C SER A 57 16.25 7.20 -7.86
N LEU A 58 15.22 7.91 -8.34
CA LEU A 58 13.82 7.45 -8.25
C LEU A 58 13.61 6.13 -8.99
N PHE A 59 14.21 5.97 -10.18
CA PHE A 59 14.18 4.70 -10.90
C PHE A 59 14.82 3.56 -10.10
N LEU A 60 16.00 3.80 -9.50
CA LEU A 60 16.65 2.83 -8.62
C LEU A 60 15.78 2.47 -7.41
N ILE A 61 15.14 3.46 -6.77
CA ILE A 61 14.21 3.27 -5.66
C ILE A 61 13.02 2.41 -6.12
N ALA A 62 12.48 2.63 -7.33
CA ALA A 62 11.39 1.83 -7.88
C ALA A 62 11.81 0.36 -8.10
N VAL A 63 12.99 0.12 -8.69
CA VAL A 63 13.52 -1.24 -8.85
C VAL A 63 13.70 -1.90 -7.49
N PHE A 64 14.24 -1.20 -6.49
CA PHE A 64 14.35 -1.71 -5.13
C PHE A 64 12.99 -2.11 -4.56
N HIS A 65 11.96 -1.26 -4.67
CA HIS A 65 10.61 -1.58 -4.18
C HIS A 65 10.09 -2.88 -4.78
N LEU A 66 10.17 -3.04 -6.10
CA LEU A 66 9.70 -4.25 -6.78
C LEU A 66 10.44 -5.51 -6.30
N VAL A 67 11.77 -5.46 -6.25
CA VAL A 67 12.59 -6.62 -5.86
C VAL A 67 12.40 -6.95 -4.37
N ALA A 68 12.35 -5.94 -3.50
CA ALA A 68 12.14 -6.13 -2.06
C ALA A 68 10.75 -6.73 -1.77
N MET A 69 9.69 -6.20 -2.38
CA MET A 69 8.34 -6.74 -2.24
C MET A 69 8.27 -8.18 -2.71
N LEU A 70 8.86 -8.50 -3.87
CA LEU A 70 8.90 -9.85 -4.38
C LEU A 70 9.67 -10.79 -3.43
N ALA A 71 10.83 -10.36 -2.92
CA ALA A 71 11.61 -11.14 -1.96
C ALA A 71 10.82 -11.41 -0.67
N MET A 72 10.13 -10.41 -0.13
CA MET A 72 9.30 -10.55 1.07
C MET A 72 8.08 -11.43 0.83
N LEU A 73 7.40 -11.29 -0.31
CA LEU A 73 6.26 -12.13 -0.69
C LEU A 73 6.69 -13.59 -0.85
N LEU A 74 7.75 -13.85 -1.62
CA LEU A 74 8.29 -15.20 -1.80
C LEU A 74 8.74 -15.81 -0.46
N ARG A 75 9.32 -15.01 0.44
CA ARG A 75 9.64 -15.49 1.79
C ARG A 75 8.38 -15.82 2.56
N ALA A 76 7.38 -14.93 2.58
CA ALA A 76 6.13 -15.11 3.30
C ALA A 76 5.42 -16.40 2.87
N LEU A 77 5.31 -16.65 1.57
CA LEU A 77 4.72 -17.87 0.99
C LEU A 77 5.48 -19.16 1.33
N ASN A 78 6.70 -19.05 1.87
CA ASN A 78 7.49 -20.19 2.35
C ASN A 78 7.61 -20.24 3.89
N LEU A 79 6.81 -19.46 4.61
CA LEU A 79 6.69 -19.59 6.07
C LEU A 79 5.57 -20.58 6.40
N ARG A 80 5.47 -20.97 7.68
CA ARG A 80 4.32 -21.74 8.19
C ARG A 80 3.12 -20.85 8.50
N SER A 81 3.37 -19.58 8.77
CA SER A 81 2.35 -18.56 9.06
C SER A 81 2.90 -17.19 8.70
N VAL A 82 1.99 -16.25 8.41
CA VAL A 82 2.34 -14.86 8.10
C VAL A 82 2.03 -13.97 9.30
N SER A 83 3.01 -13.16 9.70
CA SER A 83 2.78 -12.14 10.72
C SER A 83 2.16 -10.87 10.11
N TRP A 84 1.37 -10.13 10.90
CA TRP A 84 0.80 -8.86 10.48
C TRP A 84 1.87 -7.84 10.05
N ARG A 85 3.10 -7.92 10.59
CA ARG A 85 4.23 -7.05 10.23
C ARG A 85 4.65 -7.24 8.78
N VAL A 86 4.67 -8.49 8.30
CA VAL A 86 4.98 -8.79 6.89
C VAL A 86 3.89 -8.26 5.97
N ALA A 87 2.62 -8.47 6.33
CA ALA A 87 1.50 -7.92 5.56
C ALA A 87 1.54 -6.38 5.52
N ALA A 88 1.77 -5.72 6.66
CA ALA A 88 1.89 -4.26 6.74
C ALA A 88 3.05 -3.73 5.90
N LEU A 89 4.19 -4.40 5.89
CA LEU A 89 5.34 -4.02 5.09
C LEU A 89 5.09 -4.22 3.58
N LEU A 90 4.34 -5.26 3.19
CA LEU A 90 3.90 -5.45 1.80
C LEU A 90 2.89 -4.38 1.38
N VAL A 91 1.90 -4.05 2.21
CA VAL A 91 0.95 -2.95 1.96
C VAL A 91 1.69 -1.63 1.79
N LEU A 92 2.56 -1.29 2.75
CA LEU A 92 3.38 -0.09 2.69
C LEU A 92 4.26 -0.08 1.44
N GLY A 93 4.89 -1.20 1.09
CA GLY A 93 5.73 -1.31 -0.10
C GLY A 93 4.97 -1.10 -1.40
N ILE A 94 3.75 -1.63 -1.51
CA ILE A 94 2.92 -1.48 -2.71
C ILE A 94 2.46 -0.03 -2.85
N LEU A 95 1.92 0.56 -1.76
CA LEU A 95 1.49 1.96 -1.75
C LEU A 95 2.65 2.90 -2.05
N SER A 96 3.78 2.72 -1.36
CA SER A 96 5.01 3.45 -1.59
C SER A 96 5.53 3.27 -3.02
N GLY A 97 5.54 2.05 -3.55
CA GLY A 97 6.00 1.79 -4.92
C GLY A 97 5.17 2.50 -5.99
N ILE A 98 3.83 2.55 -5.82
CA ILE A 98 2.94 3.26 -6.76
C ILE A 98 3.16 4.77 -6.68
N LEU A 99 3.39 5.31 -5.49
CA LEU A 99 3.61 6.75 -5.29
C LEU A 99 4.88 7.27 -5.99
N ILE A 100 5.84 6.42 -6.35
CA ILE A 100 6.99 6.85 -7.18
C ILE A 100 6.53 7.38 -8.55
N LEU A 101 5.45 6.83 -9.12
CA LEU A 101 4.87 7.35 -10.37
C LEU A 101 4.19 8.71 -10.14
N ALA A 102 3.59 8.89 -8.96
CA ALA A 102 3.04 10.17 -8.56
C ALA A 102 4.16 11.21 -8.41
N ASP A 103 5.31 10.85 -7.82
CA ASP A 103 6.47 11.74 -7.69
C ASP A 103 6.96 12.25 -9.03
N LEU A 104 7.07 11.37 -10.04
CA LEU A 104 7.47 11.77 -11.38
C LEU A 104 6.49 12.77 -11.99
N THR A 105 5.20 12.58 -11.75
CA THR A 105 4.14 13.47 -12.23
C THR A 105 4.18 14.82 -11.49
N MET A 106 4.36 14.80 -10.16
CA MET A 106 4.48 16.00 -9.34
C MET A 106 5.71 16.81 -9.74
N LEU A 107 6.87 16.17 -9.94
CA LEU A 107 8.08 16.86 -10.39
C LEU A 107 7.90 17.52 -11.77
N GLN A 108 7.20 16.86 -12.70
CA GLN A 108 6.87 17.45 -13.99
C GLN A 108 5.94 18.66 -13.85
N GLU A 109 4.92 18.55 -13.00
CA GLU A 109 3.94 19.62 -12.80
C GLU A 109 4.57 20.84 -12.11
N ILE A 110 5.38 20.61 -11.07
CA ILE A 110 6.20 21.65 -10.42
C ILE A 110 7.06 22.37 -11.45
N GLY A 111 7.71 21.63 -12.36
CA GLY A 111 8.52 22.23 -13.43
C GLY A 111 7.72 23.12 -14.39
N LYS A 112 6.50 22.70 -14.77
CA LYS A 112 5.62 23.50 -15.64
C LYS A 112 5.10 24.75 -14.93
N GLN A 113 4.65 24.61 -13.69
CA GLN A 113 4.15 25.73 -12.87
C GLN A 113 5.26 26.76 -12.64
N TYR A 114 6.48 26.31 -12.31
CA TYR A 114 7.65 27.17 -12.21
C TYR A 114 7.89 27.96 -13.51
N ALA A 115 7.84 27.29 -14.67
CA ALA A 115 8.03 27.94 -15.97
C ALA A 115 6.94 28.98 -16.30
N GLN A 116 5.76 28.87 -15.69
CA GLN A 116 4.64 29.78 -15.85
C GLN A 116 4.57 30.87 -14.77
N GLY A 117 5.48 30.84 -13.78
CA GLY A 117 5.46 31.76 -12.63
C GLY A 117 4.33 31.47 -11.64
N TRP A 118 3.88 30.21 -11.54
CA TRP A 118 2.84 29.76 -10.62
C TRP A 118 3.44 29.05 -9.40
N HIS A 119 2.82 29.27 -8.24
CA HIS A 119 3.20 28.60 -7.00
C HIS A 119 2.79 27.12 -7.02
N SER A 120 3.62 26.26 -6.43
CA SER A 120 3.52 24.79 -6.51
C SER A 120 3.50 24.12 -5.12
N THR A 121 3.15 24.89 -4.08
CA THR A 121 3.28 24.45 -2.69
C THR A 121 2.46 23.18 -2.38
N GLY A 122 1.32 22.99 -3.06
CA GLY A 122 0.49 21.79 -2.91
C GLY A 122 1.18 20.54 -3.43
N GLU A 123 1.75 20.62 -4.63
CA GLU A 123 2.49 19.56 -5.31
C GLU A 123 3.74 19.17 -4.50
N TRP A 124 4.45 20.15 -3.94
CA TRP A 124 5.56 19.89 -3.02
C TRP A 124 5.12 19.15 -1.75
N THR A 125 3.95 19.51 -1.20
CA THR A 125 3.40 18.83 -0.01
C THR A 125 3.10 17.37 -0.32
N ILE A 126 2.54 17.07 -1.50
CA ILE A 126 2.30 15.70 -1.97
C ILE A 126 3.63 14.96 -2.13
N LEU A 127 4.61 15.55 -2.81
CA LEU A 127 5.94 14.97 -3.05
C LEU A 127 6.70 14.69 -1.75
N PHE A 128 6.66 15.58 -0.75
CA PHE A 128 7.30 15.32 0.54
C PHE A 128 6.55 14.25 1.36
N THR A 129 5.22 14.18 1.23
CA THR A 129 4.43 13.14 1.87
C THR A 129 4.74 11.75 1.31
N SER A 130 4.82 11.61 -0.02
CA SER A 130 5.26 10.35 -0.66
C SER A 130 6.71 10.02 -0.32
N THR A 131 7.61 11.01 -0.33
CA THR A 131 9.01 10.85 0.10
C THR A 131 9.11 10.29 1.52
N ALA A 132 8.27 10.77 2.46
CA ALA A 132 8.23 10.23 3.82
C ALA A 132 7.80 8.75 3.86
N LEU A 133 6.84 8.35 3.01
CA LEU A 133 6.42 6.95 2.88
C LEU A 133 7.53 6.08 2.28
N HIS A 134 8.28 6.58 1.29
CA HIS A 134 9.46 5.89 0.76
C HIS A 134 10.53 5.70 1.82
N ALA A 135 10.79 6.72 2.64
CA ALA A 135 11.72 6.65 3.77
C ALA A 135 11.32 5.55 4.74
N LEU A 136 10.03 5.52 5.11
CA LEU A 136 9.47 4.52 6.02
C LEU A 136 9.62 3.11 5.44
N PHE A 137 9.30 2.91 4.16
CA PHE A 137 9.44 1.61 3.53
C PHE A 137 10.90 1.16 3.47
N ILE A 138 11.83 2.00 3.00
CA ILE A 138 13.26 1.68 2.94
C ILE A 138 13.79 1.34 4.34
N GLY A 139 13.46 2.17 5.34
CA GLY A 139 13.91 2.02 6.72
C GLY A 139 13.40 0.75 7.41
N LEU A 140 12.19 0.29 7.09
CA LEU A 140 11.61 -0.94 7.66
C LEU A 140 11.97 -2.20 6.86
N SER A 141 12.07 -2.11 5.54
CA SER A 141 12.33 -3.25 4.66
C SER A 141 13.77 -3.75 4.73
N LEU A 142 14.76 -2.87 4.84
CA LEU A 142 16.16 -3.27 4.95
C LEU A 142 16.43 -4.16 6.18
N PRO A 143 16.05 -3.77 7.42
CA PRO A 143 16.18 -4.64 8.59
C PRO A 143 15.40 -5.95 8.44
N ALA A 144 14.20 -5.90 7.87
CA ALA A 144 13.37 -7.10 7.66
C ALA A 144 14.04 -8.10 6.68
N LEU A 145 14.60 -7.61 5.58
CA LEU A 145 15.34 -8.43 4.61
C LEU A 145 16.59 -9.05 5.24
N ILE A 146 17.35 -8.30 6.03
CA ILE A 146 18.53 -8.79 6.75
C ILE A 146 18.13 -9.85 7.79
N ALA A 147 17.05 -9.61 8.54
CA ALA A 147 16.52 -10.58 9.50
C ALA A 147 16.09 -11.88 8.80
N ASN A 148 15.45 -11.79 7.64
CA ASN A 148 15.03 -12.95 6.85
C ASN A 148 16.20 -13.82 6.34
N LEU A 149 17.38 -13.22 6.11
CA LEU A 149 18.59 -13.98 5.77
C LEU A 149 19.08 -14.86 6.92
N ARG A 150 18.94 -14.37 8.16
CA ARG A 150 19.39 -15.05 9.39
C ARG A 150 18.37 -16.07 9.90
N ALA A 151 17.10 -15.89 9.54
CA ALA A 151 16.04 -16.78 9.97
C ALA A 151 16.22 -18.20 9.37
N PRO A 152 16.09 -19.26 10.19
CA PRO A 152 16.17 -20.63 9.70
C PRO A 152 15.19 -20.84 8.54
N GLY A 153 15.60 -21.65 7.57
CA GLY A 153 14.73 -22.00 6.45
C GLY A 153 13.67 -22.99 6.92
N SER A 154 12.44 -22.54 7.12
CA SER A 154 11.30 -23.43 7.01
C SER A 154 11.01 -23.58 5.51
N SER A 155 11.13 -24.78 4.97
CA SER A 155 10.44 -25.12 3.72
C SER A 155 9.08 -25.67 4.13
N PRO A 156 7.96 -25.08 3.71
CA PRO A 156 6.72 -25.83 3.63
C PRO A 156 6.96 -26.83 2.50
N ASP A 157 7.28 -28.07 2.85
CA ASP A 157 7.37 -29.15 1.86
C ASP A 157 5.98 -29.52 1.33
N GLU A 158 4.91 -28.97 1.94
CA GLU A 158 3.53 -29.24 1.63
C GLU A 158 2.84 -28.07 0.89
N PRO A 159 2.33 -28.27 -0.34
CA PRO A 159 1.54 -27.28 -1.08
C PRO A 159 0.37 -26.70 -0.28
N MET A 160 -0.28 -27.53 0.54
CA MET A 160 -1.41 -27.14 1.40
C MET A 160 -1.03 -26.01 2.38
N LEU A 161 0.21 -26.03 2.89
CA LEU A 161 0.68 -24.99 3.81
C LEU A 161 0.92 -23.65 3.09
N ARG A 162 1.37 -23.68 1.83
CA ARG A 162 1.55 -22.45 1.03
C ARG A 162 0.23 -21.76 0.73
N ASP A 163 -0.79 -22.56 0.43
CA ASP A 163 -2.14 -22.05 0.20
C ASP A 163 -2.73 -21.42 1.47
N HIS A 164 -2.60 -22.10 2.62
CA HIS A 164 -3.03 -21.57 3.92
C HIS A 164 -2.36 -20.21 4.22
N VAL A 165 -1.07 -20.09 3.94
CA VAL A 165 -0.28 -18.85 4.13
C VAL A 165 -0.70 -17.74 3.16
N ALA A 166 -1.01 -18.07 1.90
CA ALA A 166 -1.53 -17.12 0.93
C ALA A 166 -2.94 -16.63 1.30
N PHE A 167 -3.79 -17.53 1.81
CA PHE A 167 -5.10 -17.20 2.37
C PHE A 167 -4.98 -16.24 3.55
N GLN A 168 -4.12 -16.55 4.53
CA GLN A 168 -3.84 -15.66 5.66
C GLN A 168 -3.31 -14.29 5.21
N LEU A 169 -2.37 -14.27 4.26
CA LEU A 169 -1.81 -13.02 3.74
C LEU A 169 -2.87 -12.17 3.03
N THR A 170 -3.79 -12.80 2.30
CA THR A 170 -4.90 -12.13 1.62
C THR A 170 -5.81 -11.42 2.62
N HIS A 171 -6.23 -12.10 3.68
CA HIS A 171 -7.09 -11.49 4.70
C HIS A 171 -6.33 -10.51 5.63
N LEU A 172 -5.03 -10.70 5.90
CA LEU A 172 -4.24 -9.69 6.61
C LEU A 172 -4.13 -8.40 5.80
N THR A 173 -3.84 -8.52 4.52
CA THR A 173 -3.76 -7.39 3.60
C THR A 173 -5.14 -6.72 3.46
N GLY A 174 -6.21 -7.51 3.30
CA GLY A 174 -7.59 -7.02 3.24
C GLY A 174 -7.99 -6.25 4.51
N SER A 175 -7.64 -6.76 5.69
CA SER A 175 -7.91 -6.08 6.96
C SER A 175 -7.17 -4.75 7.07
N LEU A 176 -5.90 -4.70 6.65
CA LEU A 176 -5.12 -3.46 6.65
C LEU A 176 -5.67 -2.43 5.65
N CYS A 177 -5.98 -2.84 4.42
CA CYS A 177 -6.60 -1.98 3.43
C CYS A 177 -7.99 -1.49 3.88
N GLY A 178 -8.80 -2.38 4.46
CA GLY A 178 -10.10 -2.06 5.06
C GLY A 178 -9.96 -1.05 6.20
N ALA A 179 -8.98 -1.21 7.08
CA ALA A 179 -8.72 -0.27 8.17
C ALA A 179 -8.24 1.10 7.65
N LEU A 180 -7.30 1.12 6.70
CA LEU A 180 -6.81 2.36 6.08
C LEU A 180 -7.91 3.12 5.35
N GLY A 181 -8.72 2.44 4.54
CA GLY A 181 -9.84 3.05 3.84
C GLY A 181 -10.95 3.50 4.81
N THR A 182 -11.17 2.74 5.89
CA THR A 182 -12.08 3.14 6.97
C THR A 182 -11.62 4.43 7.66
N ALA A 183 -10.33 4.51 8.00
CA ALA A 183 -9.74 5.70 8.60
C ALA A 183 -9.77 6.90 7.65
N ALA A 184 -9.53 6.69 6.35
CA ALA A 184 -9.57 7.75 5.34
C ALA A 184 -10.96 8.39 5.24
N TRP A 185 -12.04 7.59 5.15
CA TRP A 185 -13.39 8.17 5.08
C TRP A 185 -13.80 8.82 6.42
N LEU A 186 -13.45 8.22 7.56
CA LEU A 186 -13.73 8.83 8.87
C LEU A 186 -13.04 10.19 9.00
N THR A 187 -11.81 10.29 8.50
CA THR A 187 -11.06 11.55 8.46
C THR A 187 -11.76 12.57 7.55
N ALA A 188 -12.19 12.16 6.35
CA ALA A 188 -12.92 13.03 5.44
C ALA A 188 -14.21 13.59 6.06
N VAL A 189 -14.95 12.78 6.80
CA VAL A 189 -16.14 13.21 7.57
C VAL A 189 -15.73 14.16 8.71
N ALA A 190 -14.70 13.81 9.49
CA ALA A 190 -14.26 14.59 10.64
C ALA A 190 -13.79 16.00 10.28
N ILE A 191 -13.10 16.15 9.14
CA ILE A 191 -12.63 17.46 8.65
C ILE A 191 -13.66 18.19 7.78
N GLN A 192 -14.84 17.60 7.56
CA GLN A 192 -15.85 18.11 6.63
C GLN A 192 -15.25 18.44 5.26
N ALA A 193 -14.55 17.47 4.68
CA ALA A 193 -13.82 17.66 3.43
C ALA A 193 -14.76 18.20 2.33
N PRO A 194 -14.36 19.27 1.61
CA PRO A 194 -15.15 19.80 0.50
C PRO A 194 -15.48 18.73 -0.55
N THR A 195 -16.71 18.73 -1.05
CA THR A 195 -17.23 17.73 -1.99
C THR A 195 -16.36 17.60 -3.25
N TRP A 196 -15.91 18.72 -3.81
CA TRP A 196 -15.02 18.73 -4.98
C TRP A 196 -13.68 18.01 -4.74
N ILE A 197 -13.13 18.06 -3.52
CA ILE A 197 -11.93 17.30 -3.16
C ILE A 197 -12.27 15.81 -3.13
N LEU A 198 -13.41 15.45 -2.55
CA LEU A 198 -13.83 14.06 -2.41
C LEU A 198 -14.14 13.42 -3.76
N GLU A 199 -14.79 14.13 -4.68
CA GLU A 199 -15.04 13.64 -6.04
C GLU A 199 -13.76 13.18 -6.75
N GLN A 200 -12.66 13.93 -6.56
CA GLN A 200 -11.37 13.64 -7.17
C GLN A 200 -10.56 12.59 -6.40
N THR A 201 -10.64 12.63 -5.06
CA THR A 201 -9.77 11.83 -4.19
C THR A 201 -10.38 10.48 -3.81
N VAL A 202 -11.69 10.34 -3.73
CA VAL A 202 -12.33 9.09 -3.27
C VAL A 202 -12.01 7.91 -4.17
N ILE A 203 -12.14 8.07 -5.49
CA ILE A 203 -11.84 7.00 -6.45
C ILE A 203 -10.34 6.72 -6.46
N THR A 204 -9.53 7.77 -6.53
CA THR A 204 -8.07 7.66 -6.65
C THR A 204 -7.44 7.06 -5.39
N LEU A 205 -7.73 7.63 -4.22
CA LEU A 205 -7.24 7.15 -2.93
C LEU A 205 -7.85 5.78 -2.58
N GLY A 206 -9.14 5.58 -2.87
CA GLY A 206 -9.80 4.30 -2.65
C GLY A 206 -9.17 3.18 -3.49
N GLY A 207 -8.96 3.44 -4.78
CA GLY A 207 -8.26 2.52 -5.69
C GLY A 207 -6.82 2.25 -5.23
N LEU A 208 -6.09 3.29 -4.82
CA LEU A 208 -4.73 3.16 -4.29
C LEU A 208 -4.70 2.27 -3.04
N ILE A 209 -5.59 2.51 -2.06
CA ILE A 209 -5.69 1.72 -0.82
C ILE A 209 -6.10 0.27 -1.10
N LEU A 210 -6.93 0.00 -2.11
CA LEU A 210 -7.35 -1.36 -2.48
C LEU A 210 -6.29 -2.13 -3.26
N THR A 211 -5.38 -1.44 -3.95
CA THR A 211 -4.41 -2.07 -4.84
C THR A 211 -3.58 -3.17 -4.15
N PRO A 212 -3.03 -2.98 -2.92
CA PRO A 212 -2.33 -4.05 -2.22
C PRO A 212 -3.17 -5.31 -2.04
N TYR A 213 -4.43 -5.16 -1.61
CA TYR A 213 -5.34 -6.29 -1.43
C TYR A 213 -5.60 -7.01 -2.76
N LEU A 214 -5.91 -6.26 -3.83
CA LEU A 214 -6.18 -6.84 -5.14
C LEU A 214 -4.97 -7.58 -5.70
N LEU A 215 -3.76 -7.05 -5.55
CA LEU A 215 -2.54 -7.72 -6.02
C LEU A 215 -2.29 -9.05 -5.28
N ILE A 216 -2.42 -9.05 -3.95
CA ILE A 216 -2.25 -10.27 -3.14
C ILE A 216 -3.36 -11.30 -3.45
N LEU A 217 -4.60 -10.84 -3.58
CA LEU A 217 -5.74 -11.67 -3.99
C LEU A 217 -5.48 -12.32 -5.35
N LEU A 218 -5.01 -11.56 -6.34
CA LEU A 218 -4.68 -12.08 -7.67
C LEU A 218 -3.54 -13.10 -7.63
N VAL A 219 -2.51 -12.88 -6.80
CA VAL A 219 -1.44 -13.86 -6.59
C VAL A 219 -2.00 -15.17 -6.05
N TRP A 220 -2.89 -15.11 -5.06
CA TRP A 220 -3.51 -16.30 -4.46
C TRP A 220 -4.46 -17.02 -5.45
N LEU A 221 -5.31 -16.29 -6.17
CA LEU A 221 -6.17 -16.86 -7.20
C LEU A 221 -5.37 -17.50 -8.34
N TRP A 222 -4.23 -16.90 -8.71
CA TRP A 222 -3.33 -17.45 -9.72
C TRP A 222 -2.64 -18.74 -9.24
N SER A 223 -2.22 -18.82 -7.98
CA SER A 223 -1.67 -20.08 -7.43
C SER A 223 -2.73 -21.18 -7.44
N LYS A 224 -3.97 -20.88 -7.04
CA LYS A 224 -5.09 -21.84 -7.05
C LYS A 224 -5.36 -22.44 -8.43
N ARG A 225 -5.30 -21.63 -9.49
CA ARG A 225 -5.52 -22.12 -10.87
C ARG A 225 -4.47 -23.13 -11.32
N LYS A 226 -3.25 -23.06 -10.80
CA LYS A 226 -2.14 -23.92 -11.24
C LYS A 226 -2.10 -25.28 -10.55
N ASP A 227 -2.56 -25.34 -9.30
CA ASP A 227 -2.28 -26.51 -8.46
C ASP A 227 -3.23 -27.71 -8.72
N LEU A 228 -4.24 -27.62 -9.60
CA LEU A 228 -5.21 -28.70 -9.89
C LEU A 228 -5.80 -29.34 -8.62
N ILE A 229 -5.74 -28.66 -7.48
CA ILE A 229 -6.31 -29.13 -6.22
C ILE A 229 -7.83 -29.02 -6.40
N PRO A 230 -8.57 -30.13 -6.29
CA PRO A 230 -10.02 -30.12 -6.50
C PRO A 230 -10.73 -29.15 -5.55
N ASP A 231 -10.20 -29.01 -4.34
CA ASP A 231 -10.83 -28.28 -3.25
C ASP A 231 -10.23 -26.88 -3.07
N TRP A 232 -11.07 -25.86 -3.28
CA TRP A 232 -10.71 -24.46 -3.13
C TRP A 232 -10.48 -24.06 -1.68
N PHE A 233 -11.17 -24.72 -0.76
CA PHE A 233 -11.13 -24.49 0.67
C PHE A 233 -11.21 -25.83 1.38
N ASP A 234 -10.53 -25.96 2.52
CA ASP A 234 -10.82 -27.04 3.45
C ASP A 234 -12.17 -26.79 4.16
N GLU A 235 -12.77 -27.83 4.75
CA GLU A 235 -14.06 -27.74 5.43
C GLU A 235 -14.06 -26.66 6.53
N LYS A 236 -12.94 -26.50 7.24
CA LYS A 236 -12.81 -25.49 8.30
C LYS A 236 -12.79 -24.08 7.72
N GLN A 237 -12.02 -23.84 6.65
CA GLN A 237 -11.96 -22.58 5.94
C GLN A 237 -13.32 -22.18 5.39
N ILE A 238 -14.12 -23.12 4.87
CA ILE A 238 -15.50 -22.86 4.44
C ILE A 238 -16.33 -22.36 5.63
N GLN A 239 -16.26 -23.06 6.77
CA GLN A 239 -16.99 -22.66 7.97
C GLN A 239 -16.54 -21.29 8.50
N ASP A 240 -15.24 -21.00 8.49
CA ASP A 240 -14.68 -19.73 8.93
C ASP A 240 -15.13 -18.58 8.02
N VAL A 241 -15.05 -18.76 6.70
CA VAL A 241 -15.52 -17.78 5.72
C VAL A 241 -17.03 -17.56 5.84
N ALA A 242 -17.82 -18.61 6.06
CA ALA A 242 -19.27 -18.50 6.23
C ALA A 242 -19.64 -17.71 7.50
N LYS A 243 -19.00 -18.03 8.63
CA LYS A 243 -19.18 -17.30 9.91
C LYS A 243 -18.72 -15.85 9.79
N ALA A 244 -17.58 -15.58 9.15
CA ALA A 244 -17.10 -14.22 8.92
C ALA A 244 -18.02 -13.42 7.99
N SER A 245 -18.61 -14.07 6.98
CA SER A 245 -19.59 -13.47 6.08
C SER A 245 -20.87 -13.11 6.84
N LEU A 246 -21.36 -14.00 7.70
CA LEU A 246 -22.51 -13.73 8.56
C LEU A 246 -22.22 -12.57 9.53
N GLY A 247 -21.06 -12.57 10.18
CA GLY A 247 -20.64 -11.49 11.07
C GLY A 247 -20.55 -10.14 10.32
N THR A 248 -20.03 -10.15 9.11
CA THR A 248 -19.99 -8.97 8.23
C THR A 248 -21.40 -8.48 7.90
N LEU A 249 -22.31 -9.38 7.54
CA LEU A 249 -23.72 -9.06 7.29
C LEU A 249 -24.45 -8.54 8.53
N LEU A 250 -24.03 -8.91 9.74
CA LEU A 250 -24.61 -8.39 10.98
C LEU A 250 -24.04 -7.02 11.36
N VAL A 251 -22.85 -6.66 10.90
CA VAL A 251 -22.17 -5.41 11.26
C VAL A 251 -22.37 -4.31 10.20
N THR A 252 -22.21 -4.63 8.91
CA THR A 252 -22.21 -3.61 7.86
C THR A 252 -23.57 -2.96 7.64
N PRO A 253 -24.72 -3.67 7.56
CA PRO A 253 -26.01 -3.04 7.32
C PRO A 253 -26.47 -2.12 8.46
N PRO A 254 -26.32 -2.45 9.77
CA PRO A 254 -26.63 -1.49 10.83
C PRO A 254 -25.80 -0.20 10.75
N ILE A 255 -24.51 -0.30 10.41
CA ILE A 255 -23.65 0.88 10.24
C ILE A 255 -24.08 1.69 9.01
N MET A 256 -24.39 1.03 7.89
CA MET A 256 -24.91 1.72 6.69
C MET A 256 -26.30 2.33 6.91
N LEU A 257 -27.14 1.71 7.73
CA LEU A 257 -28.43 2.28 8.14
C LEU A 257 -28.22 3.54 8.98
N LEU A 258 -27.30 3.50 9.95
CA LEU A 258 -26.93 4.69 10.72
C LEU A 258 -26.40 5.80 9.80
N PHE A 259 -25.51 5.46 8.86
CA PHE A 259 -24.99 6.38 7.85
C PHE A 259 -26.11 7.04 7.04
N TYR A 260 -27.09 6.24 6.57
CA TYR A 260 -28.26 6.73 5.84
C TYR A 260 -29.15 7.66 6.70
N LEU A 261 -29.40 7.29 7.97
CA LEU A 261 -30.18 8.13 8.88
C LEU A 261 -29.49 9.48 9.19
N LEU A 262 -28.16 9.50 9.25
CA LEU A 262 -27.38 10.72 9.40
C LEU A 262 -27.45 11.59 8.15
N GLN A 263 -27.36 10.98 6.96
CA GLN A 263 -27.47 11.67 5.68
C GLN A 263 -28.79 12.45 5.55
N ILE A 264 -29.93 11.85 5.92
CA ILE A 264 -31.24 12.51 5.79
C ILE A 264 -31.37 13.75 6.69
N LYS A 265 -30.65 13.77 7.82
CA LYS A 265 -30.76 14.87 8.80
C LYS A 265 -29.82 16.04 8.50
N LEU A 266 -28.85 15.88 7.62
CA LEU A 266 -27.84 16.90 7.34
C LEU A 266 -28.22 17.67 6.06
N PRO A 267 -28.24 19.02 6.11
CA PRO A 267 -28.68 19.86 4.99
C PRO A 267 -27.80 19.73 3.73
N ASP A 268 -26.53 19.32 3.89
CA ASP A 268 -25.57 19.11 2.80
C ASP A 268 -25.35 17.61 2.53
N GLY A 269 -26.39 16.96 1.99
CA GLY A 269 -26.43 15.51 1.71
C GLY A 269 -25.38 14.99 0.70
N ASP A 270 -24.65 15.90 0.04
CA ASP A 270 -23.67 15.60 -1.01
C ASP A 270 -22.44 14.85 -0.48
N LEU A 271 -21.95 15.20 0.71
CA LEU A 271 -20.81 14.53 1.35
C LEU A 271 -21.08 13.03 1.55
N TRP A 272 -22.25 12.73 2.12
CA TRP A 272 -22.65 11.35 2.42
C TRP A 272 -23.00 10.57 1.15
N GLY A 273 -23.53 11.25 0.13
CA GLY A 273 -23.77 10.69 -1.19
C GLY A 273 -22.51 10.24 -1.94
N LEU A 274 -21.35 10.83 -1.64
CA LEU A 274 -20.06 10.40 -2.20
C LEU A 274 -19.37 9.31 -1.36
N LEU A 275 -19.56 9.33 -0.05
CA LEU A 275 -18.83 8.46 0.88
C LEU A 275 -19.49 7.12 1.17
N TRP A 276 -20.78 6.91 0.83
CA TRP A 276 -21.48 5.65 1.17
C TRP A 276 -20.80 4.41 0.57
N LEU A 277 -20.37 4.46 -0.69
CA LEU A 277 -19.76 3.32 -1.37
C LEU A 277 -18.38 2.98 -0.80
N PRO A 278 -17.44 3.95 -0.65
CA PRO A 278 -16.18 3.71 0.04
C PRO A 278 -16.38 3.21 1.47
N ALA A 279 -17.32 3.81 2.23
CA ALA A 279 -17.61 3.38 3.59
C ALA A 279 -18.07 1.92 3.62
N TYR A 280 -19.05 1.55 2.78
CA TYR A 280 -19.54 0.18 2.67
C TYR A 280 -18.43 -0.79 2.27
N LEU A 281 -17.65 -0.45 1.23
CA LEU A 281 -16.60 -1.31 0.68
C LEU A 281 -15.49 -1.58 1.70
N PHE A 282 -14.93 -0.53 2.31
CA PHE A 282 -13.81 -0.68 3.25
C PHE A 282 -14.25 -1.27 4.58
N LEU A 283 -15.46 -0.96 5.05
CA LEU A 283 -16.03 -1.58 6.24
C LEU A 283 -16.27 -3.08 6.01
N THR A 284 -16.90 -3.45 4.90
CA THR A 284 -17.12 -4.85 4.52
C THR A 284 -15.80 -5.59 4.40
N LEU A 285 -14.81 -5.00 3.72
CA LEU A 285 -13.48 -5.60 3.58
C LEU A 285 -12.80 -5.79 4.94
N LEU A 286 -12.89 -4.80 5.83
CA LEU A 286 -12.33 -4.84 7.18
C LEU A 286 -12.99 -5.93 8.03
N THR A 287 -14.32 -5.91 8.15
CA THR A 287 -15.05 -6.85 9.02
C THR A 287 -14.95 -8.27 8.50
N PHE A 288 -15.03 -8.46 7.18
CA PHE A 288 -14.90 -9.79 6.57
C PHE A 288 -13.49 -10.33 6.76
N SER A 289 -12.48 -9.56 6.41
CA SER A 289 -11.10 -10.03 6.48
C SER A 289 -10.63 -10.23 7.92
N ALA A 290 -10.98 -9.32 8.83
CA ALA A 290 -10.65 -9.46 10.24
C ALA A 290 -11.40 -10.64 10.89
N GLY A 291 -12.69 -10.80 10.57
CA GLY A 291 -13.51 -11.92 11.04
C GLY A 291 -12.91 -13.27 10.60
N THR A 292 -12.55 -13.41 9.33
CA THR A 292 -11.92 -14.63 8.81
C THR A 292 -10.59 -14.92 9.52
N LEU A 293 -9.75 -13.90 9.75
CA LEU A 293 -8.49 -14.10 10.47
C LEU A 293 -8.68 -14.53 11.92
N LEU A 294 -9.64 -13.93 12.62
CA LEU A 294 -9.92 -14.27 14.02
C LEU A 294 -10.37 -15.72 14.15
N LEU A 295 -11.27 -16.17 13.28
CA LEU A 295 -11.78 -17.53 13.27
C LEU A 295 -10.70 -18.54 12.84
N SER A 296 -9.87 -18.19 11.86
CA SER A 296 -8.80 -19.09 11.37
C SER A 296 -7.68 -19.39 12.39
N ARG A 297 -7.64 -18.65 13.51
CA ARG A 297 -6.66 -18.85 14.59
C ARG A 297 -7.10 -19.91 15.61
N GLU A 298 -8.40 -20.12 15.74
CA GLU A 298 -9.02 -21.17 16.56
C GLU A 298 -8.92 -22.51 15.83
#